data_AF-A0A1H4WPE9-F1
#
_entry.id   AF-A0A1H4WPE9-F1
#
_cell.length_a   1.000
_cell.length_b   1.000
_cell.length_c   1.000
_cell.angle_alpha   90.00
_cell.angle_beta   90.00
_cell.angle_gamma   90.00
#
_symmetry.space_group_name_H-M   'P 1'
#
loop_
_entity.id
_entity.type
_entity.pdbx_description
1 polymer ?
#
loop_
_entity_poly.entity_id
_entity_poly.type
_entity_poly.pdbx_seq_one_letter_code
_entity_poly.pdbx_strand_id
1 'polypeptide(L)'
;MSPKLILTAAICAALFAGGSLSAGSVLAQGSPKPQPAASPAKPAGAPAAASTPIASAQIECPVKGDAVEKAVLAAPTCNQSVRLLKACAFGATSDVQLAQKVINKCETRFGRRISKQRYRAYRAAQARCDAQGTMYQSLAAICRAEAAARTARVARRR
;
A
#
# COMPACT_ATOMS: atom_id res chain seq x y z
N MET A 1 -9.22 15.17 -62.12
CA MET A 1 -10.54 15.64 -61.63
C MET A 1 -10.87 14.84 -60.37
N SER A 2 -11.01 15.34 -59.14
CA SER A 2 -10.94 16.68 -58.55
C SER A 2 -10.46 16.50 -57.09
N PRO A 3 -9.65 17.43 -56.56
CA PRO A 3 -9.15 17.44 -55.17
C PRO A 3 -10.09 18.26 -54.26
N LYS A 4 -9.97 18.14 -52.93
CA LYS A 4 -10.14 19.26 -51.96
C LYS A 4 -9.86 18.86 -50.48
N LEU A 5 -8.79 19.48 -49.93
CA LEU A 5 -8.54 20.01 -48.56
C LEU A 5 -8.72 19.07 -47.34
N ILE A 6 -7.77 18.82 -46.42
CA ILE A 6 -6.72 19.62 -45.74
C ILE A 6 -7.24 20.96 -45.17
N LEU A 7 -7.67 20.93 -43.91
CA LEU A 7 -7.85 22.04 -42.95
C LEU A 7 -8.10 21.36 -41.58
N THR A 8 -7.52 21.68 -40.42
CA THR A 8 -6.59 22.73 -39.99
C THR A 8 -6.12 22.31 -38.60
N ALA A 9 -4.81 22.27 -38.38
CA ALA A 9 -4.21 22.32 -37.05
C ALA A 9 -4.16 23.81 -36.64
N ALA A 10 -4.80 24.16 -35.52
CA ALA A 10 -4.51 25.32 -34.66
C ALA A 10 -5.75 25.59 -33.81
N ILE A 11 -5.64 25.43 -32.49
CA ILE A 11 -6.10 26.36 -31.44
C ILE A 11 -5.46 25.81 -30.15
N CYS A 12 -4.24 26.27 -29.89
CA CYS A 12 -3.56 26.10 -28.61
C CYS A 12 -2.87 27.44 -28.33
N ALA A 13 -3.65 28.41 -27.85
CA ALA A 13 -3.12 29.66 -27.30
C ALA A 13 -4.22 30.38 -26.51
N ALA A 14 -3.81 30.96 -25.39
CA ALA A 14 -4.56 31.86 -24.51
C ALA A 14 -5.54 31.21 -23.52
N LEU A 15 -5.05 30.97 -22.29
CA LEU A 15 -5.68 31.37 -21.03
C LEU A 15 -4.66 31.18 -19.90
N PHE A 16 -3.56 31.94 -19.95
CA PHE A 16 -2.66 32.16 -18.83
C PHE A 16 -2.57 33.67 -18.60
N ALA A 17 -3.41 34.17 -17.70
CA ALA A 17 -3.28 35.52 -17.17
C ALA A 17 -3.88 35.59 -15.75
N GLY A 18 -3.02 35.92 -14.79
CA GLY A 18 -3.38 36.77 -13.64
C GLY A 18 -3.93 36.08 -12.39
N GLY A 19 -3.09 35.97 -11.36
CA GLY A 19 -3.52 35.63 -10.00
C GLY A 19 -2.37 35.51 -9.01
N SER A 20 -1.56 36.57 -8.88
CA SER A 20 -0.49 36.68 -7.88
C SER A 20 -1.05 37.30 -6.60
N LEU A 21 -1.13 36.52 -5.50
CA LEU A 21 -1.21 37.04 -4.14
C LEU A 21 -0.27 36.25 -3.21
N SER A 22 0.89 36.88 -2.97
CA SER A 22 1.46 37.19 -1.66
C SER A 22 1.53 36.12 -0.56
N ALA A 23 2.79 35.78 -0.24
CA ALA A 23 3.44 35.82 1.07
C ALA A 23 2.88 34.97 2.24
N GLY A 24 3.75 34.10 2.77
CA GLY A 24 3.57 33.50 4.08
C GLY A 24 4.53 32.37 4.39
N SER A 25 5.79 32.70 4.68
CA SER A 25 6.72 31.79 5.35
C SER A 25 6.21 31.50 6.76
N VAL A 26 6.01 30.22 7.12
CA VAL A 26 6.03 29.82 8.53
C VAL A 26 6.85 28.54 8.67
N LEU A 27 7.97 28.71 9.34
CA LEU A 27 8.88 27.69 9.84
C LEU A 27 8.17 26.83 10.91
N ALA A 28 8.74 25.64 11.12
CA ALA A 28 8.62 24.82 12.33
C ALA A 28 7.28 24.08 12.56
N GLN A 29 7.28 22.78 12.28
CA GLN A 29 6.49 21.84 13.07
C GLN A 29 7.45 20.91 13.79
N GLY A 30 7.72 21.27 15.05
CA GLY A 30 8.39 20.43 16.01
C GLY A 30 7.50 19.26 16.44
N SER A 31 8.14 18.14 16.71
CA SER A 31 7.57 16.91 17.25
C SER A 31 6.86 17.15 18.59
N PRO A 32 5.59 16.70 18.78
CA PRO A 32 5.04 16.58 20.11
C PRO A 32 5.47 15.24 20.75
N LYS A 33 6.22 15.38 21.85
CA LYS A 33 6.54 14.33 22.83
C LYS A 33 5.26 13.91 23.58
N PRO A 34 5.03 12.62 23.84
CA PRO A 34 3.84 12.18 24.60
C PRO A 34 3.95 12.58 26.07
N GLN A 35 2.89 13.20 26.59
CA GLN A 35 2.71 13.50 28.01
C GLN A 35 2.05 12.32 28.75
N PRO A 36 2.39 12.10 30.04
CA PRO A 36 1.82 11.03 30.86
C PRO A 36 0.49 11.41 31.51
N ALA A 37 -0.33 10.37 31.67
CA ALA A 37 -1.40 10.11 32.64
C ALA A 37 -1.95 11.28 33.48
N ALA A 38 -3.23 11.59 33.27
CA ALA A 38 -4.11 12.12 34.31
C ALA A 38 -5.46 11.37 34.30
N SER A 39 -5.79 10.83 35.47
CA SER A 39 -7.02 10.14 35.85
C SER A 39 -8.22 11.11 35.97
N PRO A 40 -9.46 10.61 36.14
CA PRO A 40 -10.64 11.17 35.49
C PRO A 40 -11.34 12.28 36.28
N ALA A 41 -11.78 13.31 35.56
CA ALA A 41 -12.77 14.26 36.07
C ALA A 41 -14.20 13.77 35.75
N LYS A 42 -15.06 13.90 36.77
CA LYS A 42 -16.49 13.57 36.86
C LYS A 42 -17.33 14.33 35.82
N PRO A 43 -18.22 13.69 35.01
CA PRO A 43 -19.03 14.42 34.05
C PRO A 43 -20.35 14.92 34.68
N ALA A 44 -20.60 16.22 34.54
CA ALA A 44 -21.93 16.82 34.59
C ALA A 44 -22.40 17.04 33.14
N GLY A 45 -23.66 16.67 32.85
CA GLY A 45 -24.11 16.33 31.51
C GLY A 45 -24.40 17.47 30.52
N ALA A 46 -24.36 17.09 29.24
CA ALA A 46 -25.20 17.53 28.12
C ALA A 46 -24.92 16.59 26.92
N PRO A 47 -25.92 16.19 26.11
CA PRO A 47 -25.73 15.21 25.05
C PRO A 47 -25.12 15.87 23.80
N ALA A 48 -23.82 15.69 23.60
CA ALA A 48 -23.13 16.09 22.38
C ALA A 48 -22.67 14.84 21.62
N ALA A 49 -23.18 14.73 20.40
CA ALA A 49 -22.82 13.85 19.29
C ALA A 49 -21.74 12.78 19.58
N ALA A 50 -22.17 11.52 19.53
CA ALA A 50 -21.29 10.37 19.52
C ALA A 50 -20.30 10.48 18.34
N SER A 51 -19.08 10.92 18.62
CA SER A 51 -17.92 10.58 17.80
C SER A 51 -17.73 9.07 17.93
N THR A 52 -18.40 8.30 17.07
CA THR A 52 -18.12 6.87 16.91
C THR A 52 -16.63 6.73 16.63
N PRO A 53 -15.84 6.08 17.49
CA PRO A 53 -14.46 5.77 17.13
C PRO A 53 -14.54 4.90 15.88
N ILE A 54 -13.94 5.36 14.79
CA ILE A 54 -13.65 4.49 13.65
C ILE A 54 -12.69 3.44 14.22
N ALA A 55 -13.22 2.27 14.57
CA ALA A 55 -12.43 1.13 14.95
C ALA A 55 -11.57 0.78 13.73
N SER A 56 -10.31 1.22 13.75
CA SER A 56 -9.27 0.67 12.90
C SER A 56 -9.30 -0.83 13.18
N ALA A 57 -9.85 -1.62 12.25
CA ALA A 57 -9.88 -3.06 12.37
C ALA A 57 -8.42 -3.53 12.40
N GLN A 58 -7.87 -3.66 13.61
CA GLN A 58 -6.63 -4.34 13.86
C GLN A 58 -6.88 -5.76 13.36
N ILE A 59 -6.28 -6.11 12.23
CA ILE A 59 -6.37 -7.48 11.72
C ILE A 59 -5.51 -8.29 12.68
N GLU A 60 -6.14 -8.78 13.75
CA GLU A 60 -5.49 -9.61 14.75
C GLU A 60 -4.91 -10.83 14.06
N CYS A 61 -3.65 -11.15 14.36
CA CYS A 61 -3.04 -12.36 13.82
C CYS A 61 -3.77 -13.58 14.40
N PRO A 62 -4.45 -14.39 13.57
CA PRO A 62 -5.27 -15.49 14.09
C PRO A 62 -4.44 -16.70 14.54
N VAL A 63 -3.11 -16.60 14.50
CA VAL A 63 -2.17 -17.70 14.73
C VAL A 63 -1.03 -17.20 15.62
N LYS A 64 -0.58 -18.00 16.59
CA LYS A 64 0.48 -17.58 17.52
C LYS A 64 1.81 -18.24 17.20
N GLY A 65 2.90 -17.50 17.43
CA GLY A 65 4.28 -18.00 17.41
C GLY A 65 4.66 -18.73 16.12
N ASP A 66 5.35 -19.87 16.27
CA ASP A 66 5.95 -20.62 15.15
C ASP A 66 4.93 -21.23 14.17
N ALA A 67 3.65 -21.27 14.55
CA ALA A 67 2.58 -21.72 13.66
C ALA A 67 2.25 -20.71 12.55
N VAL A 68 2.66 -19.44 12.70
CA VAL A 68 2.38 -18.37 11.72
C VAL A 68 2.90 -18.72 10.34
N GLU A 69 4.16 -19.14 10.23
CA GLU A 69 4.74 -19.50 8.92
C GLU A 69 3.92 -20.61 8.25
N LYS A 70 3.63 -21.69 8.99
CA LYS A 70 2.86 -22.83 8.47
C LYS A 70 1.48 -22.38 8.00
N ALA A 71 0.77 -21.57 8.78
CA ALA A 71 -0.55 -21.07 8.42
C ALA A 71 -0.53 -20.16 7.17
N VAL A 72 0.44 -19.23 7.11
CA VAL A 72 0.64 -18.35 5.95
C VAL A 72 0.90 -19.16 4.69
N LEU A 73 1.74 -20.19 4.76
CA LEU A 73 2.08 -21.05 3.63
C LEU A 73 0.98 -22.06 3.27
N ALA A 74 0.17 -22.50 4.23
CA ALA A 74 -0.96 -23.42 4.00
C ALA A 74 -2.19 -22.72 3.39
N ALA A 75 -2.28 -21.39 3.48
CA ALA A 75 -3.46 -20.67 2.98
C ALA A 75 -3.79 -21.00 1.51
N PRO A 76 -5.05 -21.23 1.11
CA PRO A 76 -5.35 -21.83 -0.19
C PRO A 76 -5.07 -20.90 -1.38
N THR A 77 -4.99 -19.60 -1.13
CA THR A 77 -4.66 -18.60 -2.16
C THR A 77 -3.49 -17.73 -1.74
N CYS A 78 -2.71 -17.29 -2.74
CA CYS A 78 -1.66 -16.27 -2.54
C CYS A 78 -2.22 -15.02 -1.84
N ASN A 79 -3.46 -14.61 -2.15
CA ASN A 79 -4.10 -13.47 -1.48
C ASN A 79 -4.33 -13.70 0.00
N GLN A 80 -4.78 -14.89 0.39
CA GLN A 80 -4.95 -15.23 1.80
C GLN A 80 -3.58 -15.33 2.49
N SER A 81 -2.56 -15.89 1.83
CA SER A 81 -1.18 -15.88 2.36
C SER A 81 -0.70 -14.46 2.65
N VAL A 82 -0.88 -13.50 1.72
CA VAL A 82 -0.51 -12.10 1.95
C VAL A 82 -1.34 -11.45 3.07
N ARG A 83 -2.64 -11.75 3.16
CA ARG A 83 -3.48 -11.22 4.25
C ARG A 83 -3.02 -11.71 5.62
N LEU A 84 -2.70 -13.00 5.74
CA LEU A 84 -2.18 -13.57 6.98
C LEU A 84 -0.79 -13.03 7.30
N LEU A 85 0.10 -12.93 6.31
CA LEU A 85 1.41 -12.31 6.47
C LEU A 85 1.27 -10.88 7.03
N LYS A 86 0.35 -10.08 6.51
CA LYS A 86 0.12 -8.71 6.99
C LYS A 86 -0.45 -8.67 8.41
N ALA A 87 -1.35 -9.58 8.73
CA ALA A 87 -1.95 -9.68 10.07
C ALA A 87 -0.92 -10.10 11.12
N CYS A 88 0.05 -10.92 10.71
CA CYS A 88 0.99 -11.61 11.60
C CYS A 88 2.42 -11.09 11.52
N ALA A 89 2.69 -10.03 10.78
CA ALA A 89 4.03 -9.47 10.70
C ALA A 89 4.38 -8.73 11.99
N PHE A 90 5.55 -9.04 12.54
CA PHE A 90 6.02 -8.47 13.81
C PHE A 90 7.09 -7.38 13.62
N GLY A 91 7.41 -7.02 12.38
CA GLY A 91 8.47 -6.08 12.04
C GLY A 91 9.87 -6.70 12.12
N ALA A 92 9.96 -8.04 12.12
CA ALA A 92 11.19 -8.79 12.32
C ALA A 92 11.83 -9.24 11.00
N THR A 93 13.10 -9.65 11.04
CA THR A 93 13.81 -10.23 9.88
C THR A 93 13.13 -11.51 9.37
N SER A 94 12.46 -12.26 10.25
CA SER A 94 11.66 -13.43 9.87
C SER A 94 10.53 -13.08 8.89
N ASP A 95 9.95 -11.88 8.99
CA ASP A 95 8.92 -11.41 8.05
C ASP A 95 9.46 -11.27 6.63
N VAL A 96 10.74 -10.90 6.48
CA VAL A 96 11.40 -10.79 5.17
C VAL A 96 11.49 -12.16 4.50
N GLN A 97 11.92 -13.18 5.26
CA GLN A 97 12.02 -14.55 4.76
C GLN A 97 10.64 -15.14 4.45
N LEU A 98 9.67 -14.93 5.34
CA LEU A 98 8.30 -15.40 5.15
C LEU A 98 7.64 -14.72 3.94
N ALA A 99 7.81 -13.40 3.79
CA ALA A 99 7.33 -12.66 2.64
C ALA A 99 7.92 -13.19 1.33
N GLN A 100 9.20 -13.56 1.30
CA GLN A 100 9.80 -14.16 0.11
C GLN A 100 9.16 -15.50 -0.26
N LYS A 101 8.87 -16.37 0.74
CA LYS A 101 8.13 -17.62 0.50
C LYS A 101 6.73 -17.35 -0.07
N VAL A 102 6.04 -16.33 0.44
CA VAL A 102 4.73 -15.89 -0.08
C VAL A 102 4.84 -15.34 -1.51
N ILE A 103 5.87 -14.53 -1.81
CA ILE A 103 6.13 -14.03 -3.17
C ILE A 103 6.29 -15.19 -4.14
N ASN A 104 7.15 -16.17 -3.82
CA ASN A 104 7.36 -17.34 -4.66
C ASN A 104 6.04 -18.08 -4.92
N LYS A 105 5.24 -18.30 -3.87
CA LYS A 105 3.91 -18.89 -3.99
C LYS A 105 2.99 -18.10 -4.92
N CYS A 106 3.01 -16.77 -4.84
CA CYS A 106 2.24 -15.92 -5.76
C CYS A 106 2.75 -16.01 -7.20
N GLU A 107 4.07 -16.01 -7.41
CA GLU A 107 4.69 -16.09 -8.74
C GLU A 107 4.38 -17.38 -9.48
N THR A 108 4.29 -18.53 -8.79
CA THR A 108 3.86 -19.80 -9.42
C THR A 108 2.49 -19.69 -10.11
N ARG A 109 1.66 -18.73 -9.72
CA ARG A 109 0.31 -18.57 -10.26
C ARG A 109 0.26 -17.78 -11.56
N PHE A 110 1.26 -16.93 -11.80
CA PHE A 110 1.27 -16.03 -12.96
C PHE A 110 2.51 -16.15 -13.85
N GLY A 111 3.62 -16.73 -13.36
CA GLY A 111 4.94 -16.72 -13.98
C GLY A 111 4.93 -16.73 -15.51
N ARG A 112 4.79 -17.90 -16.15
CA ARG A 112 4.76 -18.02 -17.62
C ARG A 112 3.44 -17.56 -18.27
N ARG A 113 2.43 -17.18 -17.47
CA ARG A 113 1.06 -16.85 -17.94
C ARG A 113 0.86 -15.36 -18.22
N ILE A 114 1.82 -14.50 -17.88
CA ILE A 114 1.73 -13.06 -18.10
C ILE A 114 2.64 -12.59 -19.22
N SER A 115 2.22 -11.51 -19.91
CA SER A 115 3.03 -10.89 -20.95
C SER A 115 4.31 -10.25 -20.38
N LYS A 116 5.32 -10.07 -21.23
CA LYS A 116 6.57 -9.36 -20.87
C LYS A 116 6.31 -7.97 -20.29
N GLN A 117 5.34 -7.24 -20.84
CA GLN A 117 4.95 -5.91 -20.35
C GLN A 117 4.42 -5.95 -18.90
N ARG A 118 3.57 -6.94 -18.58
CA ARG A 118 3.07 -7.12 -17.21
C ARG A 118 4.14 -7.56 -16.25
N TYR A 119 5.06 -8.42 -16.69
CA TYR A 119 6.20 -8.80 -15.87
C TYR A 119 7.09 -7.59 -15.56
N ARG A 120 7.34 -6.69 -16.53
CA ARG A 120 8.03 -5.42 -16.30
C ARG A 120 7.31 -4.53 -15.30
N ALA A 121 5.98 -4.40 -15.42
CA ALA A 121 5.17 -3.64 -14.47
C ALA A 121 5.24 -4.23 -13.05
N TYR A 122 5.20 -5.57 -12.92
CA TYR A 122 5.39 -6.25 -11.65
C TYR A 122 6.78 -5.95 -11.05
N ARG A 123 7.86 -6.06 -11.83
CA ARG A 123 9.22 -5.74 -11.36
C ARG A 123 9.37 -4.27 -10.95
N ALA A 124 8.76 -3.35 -11.70
CA ALA A 124 8.73 -1.94 -11.32
C ALA A 124 7.95 -1.71 -10.00
N ALA A 125 6.86 -2.44 -9.78
CA ALA A 125 6.14 -2.40 -8.52
C ALA A 125 6.97 -2.96 -7.35
N GLN A 126 7.75 -4.03 -7.56
CA GLN A 126 8.70 -4.53 -6.57
C GLN A 126 9.73 -3.47 -6.19
N ALA A 127 10.36 -2.82 -7.18
CA ALA A 127 11.40 -1.82 -6.94
C ALA A 127 10.88 -0.58 -6.18
N ARG A 128 9.61 -0.20 -6.38
CA ARG A 128 8.98 0.91 -5.61
C ARG A 128 8.85 0.58 -4.13
N CYS A 129 8.70 -0.70 -3.77
CA CYS A 129 8.67 -1.10 -2.36
C CYS A 129 10.04 -0.93 -1.69
N ASP A 130 11.13 -1.07 -2.44
CA ASP A 130 12.50 -0.94 -1.93
C ASP A 130 12.94 0.53 -1.74
N ALA A 131 12.20 1.48 -2.34
CA ALA A 131 12.47 2.92 -2.19
C ALA A 131 12.23 3.47 -0.76
N GLN A 132 11.60 2.69 0.12
CA GLN A 132 11.32 3.09 1.50
C GLN A 132 12.52 2.90 2.46
N GLY A 133 13.69 2.51 1.94
CA GLY A 133 14.95 2.41 2.69
C GLY A 133 15.12 1.12 3.50
N THR A 134 16.28 0.95 4.12
CA THR A 134 16.69 -0.27 4.82
C THR A 134 16.19 -0.37 6.26
N MET A 135 15.55 0.67 6.79
CA MET A 135 14.99 0.67 8.15
C MET A 135 13.71 -0.17 8.25
N TYR A 136 12.97 -0.30 7.14
CA TYR A 136 11.65 -0.93 7.09
C TYR A 136 11.65 -2.17 6.19
N GLN A 137 12.66 -3.04 6.31
CA GLN A 137 12.85 -4.18 5.38
C GLN A 137 11.67 -5.17 5.40
N SER A 138 11.09 -5.44 6.57
CA SER A 138 9.92 -6.30 6.74
C SER A 138 8.70 -5.73 6.01
N LEU A 139 8.41 -4.45 6.20
CA LEU A 139 7.36 -3.71 5.49
C LEU A 139 7.60 -3.67 3.97
N ALA A 140 8.84 -3.43 3.53
CA ALA A 140 9.20 -3.48 2.12
C ALA A 140 8.96 -4.89 1.53
N ALA A 141 9.31 -5.95 2.26
CA ALA A 141 9.04 -7.32 1.85
C ALA A 141 7.54 -7.65 1.76
N ILE A 142 6.74 -7.13 2.70
CA ILE A 142 5.27 -7.25 2.66
C ILE A 142 4.68 -6.49 1.47
N CYS A 143 5.14 -5.27 1.20
CA CYS A 143 4.77 -4.51 0.00
C CYS A 143 5.05 -5.32 -1.28
N ARG A 144 6.21 -5.99 -1.32
CA ARG A 144 6.58 -6.85 -2.44
C ARG A 144 5.65 -8.06 -2.60
N ALA A 145 5.26 -8.67 -1.48
CA ALA A 145 4.27 -9.75 -1.47
C ALA A 145 2.89 -9.28 -1.98
N GLU A 146 2.47 -8.06 -1.64
CA GLU A 146 1.24 -7.48 -2.19
C GLU A 146 1.32 -7.25 -3.71
N ALA A 147 2.47 -6.77 -4.22
CA ALA A 147 2.68 -6.60 -5.66
C ALA A 147 2.57 -7.94 -6.41
N ALA A 148 3.13 -9.01 -5.85
CA ALA A 148 2.98 -10.36 -6.38
C ALA A 148 1.52 -10.82 -6.34
N ALA A 149 0.79 -10.56 -5.25
CA ALA A 149 -0.62 -10.92 -5.13
C ALA A 149 -1.53 -10.16 -6.11
N ARG A 150 -1.30 -8.86 -6.32
CA ARG A 150 -2.02 -8.07 -7.34
C ARG A 150 -1.81 -8.67 -8.73
N THR A 151 -0.56 -8.98 -9.07
CA THR A 151 -0.23 -9.62 -10.37
C THR A 151 -0.89 -10.98 -10.51
N ALA A 152 -0.86 -11.82 -9.46
CA ALA A 152 -1.52 -13.13 -9.43
C ALA A 152 -3.04 -13.04 -9.63
N ARG A 153 -3.70 -12.03 -9.03
CA ARG A 153 -5.15 -11.80 -9.23
C ARG A 153 -5.47 -11.48 -10.68
N VAL A 154 -4.72 -10.55 -11.28
CA VAL A 154 -4.95 -10.13 -12.67
C VAL A 154 -4.67 -11.27 -13.65
N ALA A 155 -3.66 -12.10 -13.36
CA ALA A 155 -3.32 -13.25 -14.18
C ALA A 155 -4.37 -14.37 -14.16
N ARG A 156 -5.12 -14.54 -13.06
CA ARG A 156 -6.21 -15.54 -12.95
C ARG A 156 -7.50 -15.15 -13.66
N ARG A 157 -7.70 -13.86 -13.96
CA ARG A 157 -8.91 -13.36 -14.63
C ARG A 157 -8.86 -13.51 -16.17
N ARG A 158 -7.87 -14.22 -16.68
CA ARG A 158 -7.66 -14.52 -18.11
C ARG A 158 -7.55 -16.01 -18.28
#